data_AF-G1P4T2-F1
#
_entry.id   AF-G1P4T2-F1
#
_cell.length_a   1.000
_cell.length_b   1.000
_cell.length_c   1.000
_cell.angle_alpha   90.00
_cell.angle_beta   90.00
_cell.angle_gamma   90.00
#
_symmetry.space_group_name_H-M   'P 1'
#
loop_
_entity.id
_entity.type
_entity.pdbx_description
1 polymer ?
#
loop_
_entity_poly.entity_id
_entity_poly.type
_entity_poly.pdbx_seq_one_letter_code
_entity_poly.pdbx_strand_id
1 'polypeptide(L)'
;MDVNLAPLRAWDDFFPGSDRFARPDFRDISKWNNRVVSNLLYYQTNYLVVAAMMISVVGFLSPFNMILGGVVVVLVFTGFVWAAHNKDVLRRMKKRYPTTFVMVVMVASYFLISMFGGVMVFVFGITFPLLLMFIHASLRLRNLKNKLENKMEGIGLKRTPMGIVLDALEQQEESLGKLTDYLSKAKE
;
A
#
# COMPACT_ATOMS: atom_id res chain seq x y z
N MET A 1 -6.36 22.93 -6.69
CA MET A 1 -5.61 22.66 -5.45
C MET A 1 -4.19 22.34 -5.87
N ASP A 2 -3.22 23.19 -5.56
CA ASP A 2 -1.84 22.99 -6.01
C ASP A 2 -1.14 22.03 -5.07
N VAL A 3 -0.90 20.81 -5.57
CA VAL A 3 -0.25 19.72 -4.87
C VAL A 3 1.26 19.94 -4.94
N ASN A 4 1.87 20.42 -3.86
CA ASN A 4 3.32 20.60 -3.79
C ASN A 4 3.98 19.30 -3.28
N LEU A 5 4.98 18.82 -4.00
CA LEU A 5 5.80 17.70 -3.56
C LEU A 5 6.72 18.15 -2.41
N ALA A 6 6.86 17.31 -1.38
CA ALA A 6 7.81 17.58 -0.31
C ALA A 6 9.24 17.63 -0.89
N PRO A 7 10.13 18.52 -0.40
CA PRO A 7 11.50 18.56 -0.87
C PRO A 7 12.23 17.26 -0.51
N LEU A 8 13.15 16.82 -1.38
CA LEU A 8 14.03 15.70 -1.08
C LEU A 8 14.93 16.08 0.11
N ARG A 9 14.91 15.28 1.17
CA ARG A 9 15.72 15.50 2.38
C ARG A 9 17.11 14.88 2.19
N ALA A 10 18.09 15.47 2.87
CA ALA A 10 19.47 15.00 2.81
C ALA A 10 19.59 13.54 3.33
N TRP A 11 20.50 12.77 2.74
CA TRP A 11 20.62 11.32 3.02
C TRP A 11 21.16 11.01 4.41
N ASP A 12 22.00 11.88 4.96
CA ASP A 12 22.50 11.86 6.33
C ASP A 12 21.36 12.09 7.35
N ASP A 13 20.38 12.92 7.00
CA ASP A 13 19.14 13.01 7.76
C ASP A 13 18.27 11.77 7.54
N PHE A 14 18.16 11.22 6.32
CA PHE A 14 17.32 10.04 6.08
C PHE A 14 17.85 8.77 6.77
N PHE A 15 19.14 8.50 6.73
CA PHE A 15 19.81 7.39 7.42
C PHE A 15 20.76 7.91 8.51
N PRO A 16 20.22 8.37 9.65
CA PRO A 16 21.05 8.83 10.75
C PRO A 16 21.78 7.65 11.43
N GLY A 17 22.67 7.96 12.38
CA GLY A 17 23.30 6.96 13.24
C GLY A 17 22.28 6.08 13.99
N SER A 18 22.74 4.93 14.49
CA SER A 18 21.91 3.93 15.20
C SER A 18 21.22 4.49 16.45
N ASP A 19 21.72 5.59 17.00
CA ASP A 19 21.15 6.34 18.13
C ASP A 19 19.79 6.97 17.83
N ARG A 20 19.47 7.16 16.55
CA ARG A 20 18.20 7.75 16.09
C ARG A 20 17.17 6.71 15.63
N PHE A 21 17.45 5.43 15.85
CA PHE A 21 16.50 4.34 15.66
C PHE A 21 16.13 3.72 17.00
N ALA A 22 14.83 3.55 17.25
CA ALA A 22 14.33 2.88 18.43
C ALA A 22 13.21 1.92 18.08
N ARG A 23 13.09 0.84 18.87
CA ARG A 23 12.01 -0.12 18.71
C ARG A 23 10.66 0.54 18.97
N PRO A 24 9.61 0.16 18.22
CA PRO A 24 8.27 0.63 18.49
C PRO A 24 7.77 0.26 19.87
N ASP A 25 7.14 1.24 20.51
CA ASP A 25 6.48 1.07 21.78
C ASP A 25 5.05 0.61 21.51
N PHE A 26 4.84 -0.70 21.55
CA PHE A 26 3.53 -1.31 21.30
C PHE A 26 2.54 -1.09 22.45
N ARG A 27 2.97 -0.51 23.58
CA ARG A 27 2.09 -0.19 24.71
C ARG A 27 1.30 1.09 24.48
N ASP A 28 1.85 2.02 23.69
CA ASP A 28 1.21 3.29 23.31
C ASP A 28 1.10 3.38 21.78
N ILE A 29 0.05 2.73 21.25
CA ILE A 29 -0.25 2.63 19.82
C ILE A 29 -0.43 4.02 19.20
N SER A 30 -1.08 4.95 19.92
CA SER A 30 -1.30 6.31 19.45
C SER A 30 0.01 7.06 19.25
N LYS A 31 0.97 6.91 20.15
CA LYS A 31 2.31 7.51 20.01
C LYS A 31 3.10 6.87 18.88
N TRP A 32 2.99 5.55 18.71
CA TRP A 32 3.62 4.85 17.60
C TRP A 32 3.04 5.28 16.25
N ASN A 33 1.73 5.36 16.11
CA ASN A 33 1.06 5.81 14.89
C ASN A 33 1.48 7.24 14.51
N ASN A 34 1.46 8.16 15.49
CA ASN A 34 1.93 9.52 15.31
C ASN A 34 3.40 9.60 14.84
N ARG A 35 4.24 8.67 15.29
CA ARG A 35 5.63 8.58 14.84
C ARG A 35 5.71 8.13 13.38
N VAL A 36 4.97 7.08 13.01
CA VAL A 36 4.92 6.56 11.63
C VAL A 36 4.42 7.62 10.67
N VAL A 37 3.26 8.22 10.94
CA VAL A 37 2.62 9.26 10.12
C VAL A 37 3.55 10.47 9.93
N SER A 38 4.14 10.98 11.02
CA SER A 38 5.06 12.13 10.95
C SER A 38 6.30 11.82 10.11
N ASN A 39 6.85 10.62 10.22
CA ASN A 39 8.02 10.22 9.44
C ASN A 39 7.67 10.00 7.96
N LEU A 40 6.51 9.41 7.66
CA LEU A 40 5.99 9.22 6.30
C LEU A 40 5.86 10.56 5.57
N LEU A 41 5.22 11.55 6.21
CA LEU A 41 5.03 12.88 5.63
C LEU A 41 6.36 13.62 5.42
N TYR A 42 7.26 13.58 6.40
CA TYR A 42 8.51 14.34 6.34
C TYR A 42 9.50 13.80 5.29
N TYR A 43 9.59 12.46 5.14
CA TYR A 43 10.51 11.79 4.19
C TYR A 43 9.83 11.28 2.93
N GLN A 44 8.62 11.76 2.61
CA GLN A 44 7.81 11.30 1.48
C GLN A 44 8.61 11.14 0.17
N THR A 45 9.43 12.14 -0.18
CA THR A 45 10.19 12.14 -1.43
C THR A 45 11.39 11.18 -1.38
N ASN A 46 12.06 11.04 -0.23
CA ASN A 46 13.11 10.03 -0.03
C ASN A 46 12.54 8.62 -0.15
N TYR A 47 11.37 8.37 0.44
CA TYR A 47 10.65 7.10 0.33
C TYR A 47 10.27 6.77 -1.11
N LEU A 48 9.78 7.75 -1.87
CA LEU A 48 9.48 7.57 -3.29
C LEU A 48 10.74 7.23 -4.10
N VAL A 49 11.86 7.91 -3.85
CA VAL A 49 13.15 7.63 -4.51
C VAL A 49 13.65 6.23 -4.19
N VAL A 50 13.61 5.81 -2.92
CA VAL A 50 14.01 4.45 -2.51
C VAL A 50 13.09 3.41 -3.15
N ALA A 51 11.78 3.65 -3.17
CA ALA A 51 10.84 2.75 -3.81
C ALA A 51 11.10 2.63 -5.33
N ALA A 52 11.31 3.74 -6.02
CA ALA A 52 11.64 3.76 -7.44
C ALA A 52 12.96 3.03 -7.74
N MET A 53 13.99 3.24 -6.92
CA MET A 53 15.28 2.54 -7.03
C MET A 53 15.09 1.03 -6.88
N MET A 54 14.38 0.59 -5.83
CA MET A 54 14.14 -0.83 -5.57
C MET A 54 13.32 -1.49 -6.66
N ILE A 55 12.25 -0.84 -7.13
CA ILE A 55 11.44 -1.30 -8.27
C ILE A 55 12.30 -1.41 -9.53
N SER A 56 13.17 -0.43 -9.78
CA SER A 56 14.07 -0.44 -10.94
C SER A 56 15.09 -1.59 -10.85
N VAL A 57 15.65 -1.85 -9.68
CA VAL A 57 16.58 -2.97 -9.45
C VAL A 57 15.87 -4.31 -9.67
N VAL A 58 14.70 -4.52 -9.07
CA VAL A 58 13.92 -5.76 -9.25
C VAL A 58 13.50 -5.93 -10.72
N GLY A 59 13.05 -4.85 -11.36
CA GLY A 59 12.69 -4.82 -12.77
C GLY A 59 13.86 -5.09 -13.71
N PHE A 60 15.08 -4.66 -13.35
CA PHE A 60 16.28 -4.97 -14.12
C PHE A 60 16.76 -6.42 -13.93
N LEU A 61 16.68 -6.95 -12.70
CA LEU A 61 17.10 -8.31 -12.38
C LEU A 61 16.13 -9.38 -12.92
N SER A 62 14.85 -9.06 -13.05
CA SER A 62 13.82 -10.01 -13.48
C SER A 62 12.72 -9.34 -14.32
N PRO A 63 13.07 -8.73 -15.47
CA PRO A 63 12.14 -7.92 -16.27
C PRO A 63 10.96 -8.74 -16.80
N PHE A 64 11.22 -9.95 -17.29
CA PHE A 64 10.18 -10.82 -17.82
C PHE A 64 9.16 -11.22 -16.74
N ASN A 65 9.65 -11.65 -15.57
CA ASN A 65 8.80 -12.04 -14.45
C ASN A 65 7.96 -10.86 -13.93
N MET A 66 8.55 -9.66 -13.90
CA MET A 66 7.85 -8.45 -13.46
C MET A 66 6.73 -8.03 -14.42
N ILE A 67 7.00 -8.06 -15.74
CA ILE A 67 5.98 -7.78 -16.76
C ILE A 67 4.89 -8.87 -16.75
N LEU A 68 5.30 -10.14 -16.73
CA LEU A 68 4.39 -11.28 -16.70
C LEU A 68 3.48 -11.22 -15.47
N GLY A 69 4.04 -11.01 -14.28
CA GLY A 69 3.27 -10.87 -13.05
C GLY A 69 2.27 -9.70 -13.11
N GLY A 70 2.71 -8.55 -13.62
CA GLY A 70 1.84 -7.39 -13.82
C GLY A 70 0.68 -7.67 -14.78
N VAL A 71 0.96 -8.29 -15.92
CA VAL A 71 -0.07 -8.68 -16.91
C VAL A 71 -1.07 -9.67 -16.29
N VAL A 72 -0.58 -10.68 -15.57
CA VAL A 72 -1.45 -11.67 -14.90
C VAL A 72 -2.36 -11.00 -13.89
N VAL A 73 -1.83 -10.09 -13.05
CA VAL A 73 -2.63 -9.34 -12.06
C VAL A 73 -3.71 -8.49 -12.73
N VAL A 74 -3.36 -7.75 -13.79
CA VAL A 74 -4.32 -6.92 -14.55
C VAL A 74 -5.40 -7.77 -15.21
N LEU A 75 -5.03 -8.91 -15.81
CA LEU A 75 -5.98 -9.83 -16.45
C LEU A 75 -6.94 -10.45 -15.44
N VAL A 76 -6.42 -10.93 -14.30
CA VAL A 76 -7.24 -11.50 -13.23
C VAL A 76 -8.20 -10.45 -12.66
N PHE A 77 -7.72 -9.23 -12.40
CA PHE A 77 -8.55 -8.15 -11.90
C PHE A 77 -9.64 -7.76 -12.90
N THR A 78 -9.28 -7.57 -14.17
CA THR A 78 -10.23 -7.22 -15.24
C THR A 78 -11.25 -8.33 -15.46
N GLY A 79 -10.80 -9.59 -15.45
CA GLY A 79 -11.67 -10.77 -15.56
C GLY A 79 -12.64 -10.86 -14.38
N PHE A 80 -12.18 -10.58 -13.16
CA PHE A 80 -13.02 -10.52 -11.97
C PHE A 80 -14.07 -9.40 -12.06
N VAL A 81 -13.66 -8.18 -12.42
CA VAL A 81 -14.58 -7.04 -12.59
C VAL A 81 -15.62 -7.32 -13.68
N TRP A 82 -15.18 -7.89 -14.81
CA TRP A 82 -16.07 -8.28 -15.89
C TRP A 82 -17.06 -9.35 -15.45
N ALA A 83 -16.62 -10.38 -14.72
CA ALA A 83 -17.48 -11.43 -14.18
C ALA A 83 -18.48 -10.87 -13.14
N ALA A 84 -18.04 -9.91 -12.33
CA ALA A 84 -18.88 -9.23 -11.35
C ALA A 84 -19.96 -8.36 -12.00
N HIS A 85 -19.69 -7.77 -13.17
CA HIS A 85 -20.68 -7.01 -13.92
C HIS A 85 -21.64 -7.93 -14.71
N ASN A 86 -21.14 -9.02 -15.29
CA ASN A 86 -21.88 -9.88 -16.22
C ASN A 86 -22.41 -11.17 -15.55
N LYS A 87 -22.92 -11.06 -14.32
CA LYS A 87 -23.36 -12.21 -13.49
C LYS A 87 -24.38 -13.10 -14.21
N ASP A 88 -25.30 -12.51 -14.98
CA ASP A 88 -26.36 -13.25 -15.67
C ASP A 88 -25.82 -14.11 -16.81
N VAL A 89 -24.83 -13.61 -17.56
CA VAL A 89 -24.15 -14.36 -18.62
C VAL A 89 -23.43 -15.55 -18.02
N LEU A 90 -22.69 -15.32 -16.93
CA LEU A 90 -21.94 -16.36 -16.23
C LEU A 90 -22.87 -17.43 -15.63
N ARG A 91 -24.01 -17.01 -15.06
CA ARG A 91 -25.04 -17.91 -14.50
C ARG A 91 -25.69 -18.77 -15.58
N ARG A 92 -25.99 -18.20 -16.74
CA ARG A 92 -26.52 -18.95 -17.89
C ARG A 92 -25.51 -19.97 -18.42
N MET A 93 -24.23 -19.58 -18.58
CA MET A 93 -23.19 -20.52 -19.02
C MET A 93 -22.99 -21.68 -18.05
N LYS A 94 -22.92 -21.39 -16.74
CA LYS A 94 -22.80 -22.42 -15.70
C LYS A 94 -23.98 -23.41 -15.71
N LYS A 95 -25.21 -22.93 -15.96
CA LYS A 95 -26.40 -23.79 -16.01
C LYS A 95 -26.50 -24.60 -17.31
N ARG A 96 -26.04 -24.04 -18.44
CA ARG A 96 -26.15 -24.66 -19.76
C ARG A 96 -25.02 -25.65 -20.06
N TYR A 97 -23.80 -25.38 -19.58
CA TYR A 97 -22.61 -26.21 -19.81
C TYR A 97 -21.79 -26.37 -18.52
N PRO A 98 -22.30 -27.07 -17.50
CA PRO A 98 -21.66 -27.15 -16.19
C PRO A 98 -20.28 -27.83 -16.23
N THR A 99 -20.13 -28.90 -17.01
CA THR A 99 -18.86 -29.64 -17.14
C THR A 99 -17.80 -28.81 -17.86
N THR A 100 -18.14 -28.21 -19.01
CA THR A 100 -17.25 -27.32 -19.75
C THR A 100 -16.80 -26.13 -18.90
N PHE A 101 -17.72 -25.54 -18.13
CA PHE A 101 -17.40 -24.44 -17.22
C PHE A 101 -16.35 -24.85 -16.17
N VAL A 102 -16.52 -26.01 -15.53
CA VAL A 102 -15.54 -26.52 -14.55
C VAL A 102 -14.19 -26.80 -15.22
N MET A 103 -14.17 -27.42 -16.40
CA MET A 103 -12.93 -27.68 -17.15
C MET A 103 -12.17 -26.40 -17.47
N VAL A 104 -12.87 -25.34 -17.94
CA VAL A 104 -12.25 -24.03 -18.21
C VAL A 104 -11.66 -23.42 -16.94
N VAL A 105 -12.39 -23.48 -15.81
CA VAL A 105 -11.88 -22.97 -14.52
C VAL A 105 -10.65 -23.74 -14.05
N MET A 106 -10.64 -25.07 -14.20
CA MET A 106 -9.47 -25.89 -13.84
C MET A 106 -8.25 -25.55 -14.68
N VAL A 107 -8.40 -25.46 -16.01
CA VAL A 107 -7.31 -25.10 -16.92
C VAL A 107 -6.79 -23.69 -16.62
N ALA A 108 -7.69 -22.72 -16.42
CA ALA A 108 -7.31 -21.36 -16.06
C ALA A 108 -6.56 -21.32 -14.71
N SER A 109 -7.01 -22.10 -13.72
CA SER A 109 -6.34 -22.19 -12.42
C SER A 109 -4.94 -22.81 -12.54
N TYR A 110 -4.80 -23.90 -13.30
CA TYR A 110 -3.50 -24.51 -13.57
C TYR A 110 -2.55 -23.52 -14.27
N PHE A 111 -3.04 -22.81 -15.26
CA PHE A 111 -2.27 -21.77 -15.95
C PHE A 111 -1.82 -20.66 -14.99
N LEU A 112 -2.71 -20.15 -14.12
CA LEU A 112 -2.33 -19.15 -13.12
C LEU A 112 -1.28 -19.67 -12.13
N ILE A 113 -1.42 -20.91 -11.66
CA ILE A 113 -0.43 -21.54 -10.77
C ILE A 113 0.92 -21.68 -11.47
N SER A 114 0.94 -22.01 -12.76
CA SER A 114 2.20 -22.10 -13.52
C SER A 114 2.94 -20.76 -13.61
N MET A 115 2.21 -19.65 -13.58
CA MET A 115 2.76 -18.28 -13.63
C MET A 115 3.06 -17.70 -12.24
N PHE A 116 2.90 -18.49 -11.17
CA PHE A 116 3.01 -18.04 -9.79
C PHE A 116 4.35 -17.37 -9.47
N GLY A 117 5.47 -17.89 -10.01
CA GLY A 117 6.79 -17.30 -9.80
C GLY A 117 6.88 -15.85 -10.29
N GLY A 118 6.32 -15.55 -11.46
CA GLY A 118 6.27 -14.18 -12.00
C GLY A 118 5.40 -13.25 -11.15
N VAL A 119 4.24 -13.74 -10.73
CA VAL A 119 3.34 -13.00 -9.82
C VAL A 119 4.04 -12.70 -8.49
N MET A 120 4.77 -13.66 -7.91
CA MET A 120 5.50 -13.46 -6.67
C MET A 120 6.59 -12.40 -6.80
N VAL A 121 7.35 -12.40 -7.90
CA VAL A 121 8.36 -11.37 -8.17
C VAL A 121 7.72 -10.00 -8.29
N PHE A 122 6.59 -9.89 -9.00
CA PHE A 122 5.85 -8.63 -9.15
C PHE A 122 5.31 -8.11 -7.81
N VAL A 123 4.63 -8.98 -7.04
CA VAL A 123 4.10 -8.63 -5.71
C VAL A 123 5.24 -8.23 -4.77
N PHE A 124 6.32 -9.00 -4.73
CA PHE A 124 7.49 -8.68 -3.93
C PHE A 124 8.11 -7.33 -4.34
N GLY A 125 8.24 -7.07 -5.64
CA GLY A 125 8.76 -5.80 -6.17
C GLY A 125 7.99 -4.56 -5.72
N ILE A 126 6.70 -4.69 -5.39
CA ILE A 126 5.86 -3.61 -4.87
C ILE A 126 5.79 -3.61 -3.34
N THR A 127 5.52 -4.77 -2.73
CA THR A 127 5.31 -4.90 -1.29
C THR A 127 6.60 -4.71 -0.50
N PHE A 128 7.75 -5.14 -1.03
CA PHE A 128 9.02 -5.03 -0.31
C PHE A 128 9.45 -3.57 -0.09
N PRO A 129 9.42 -2.66 -1.09
CA PRO A 129 9.61 -1.23 -0.85
C PRO A 129 8.63 -0.65 0.19
N LEU A 130 7.34 -0.99 0.11
CA LEU A 130 6.33 -0.52 1.07
C LEU A 130 6.65 -0.95 2.50
N LEU A 131 7.08 -2.20 2.66
CA LEU A 131 7.49 -2.75 3.95
C LEU A 131 8.74 -2.05 4.49
N LEU A 132 9.75 -1.80 3.66
CA LEU A 132 10.95 -1.05 4.07
C LEU A 132 10.62 0.39 4.48
N MET A 133 9.75 1.07 3.73
CA MET A 133 9.28 2.41 4.09
C MET A 133 8.56 2.40 5.44
N PHE A 134 7.68 1.42 5.68
CA PHE A 134 6.98 1.27 6.96
C PHE A 134 7.94 0.96 8.11
N ILE A 135 8.89 0.04 7.92
CA ILE A 135 9.90 -0.29 8.92
C ILE A 135 10.74 0.94 9.26
N HIS A 136 11.21 1.67 8.24
CA HIS A 136 11.99 2.88 8.45
C HIS A 136 11.18 3.96 9.19
N ALA A 137 9.95 4.23 8.76
CA ALA A 137 9.05 5.17 9.42
C ALA A 137 8.71 4.75 10.86
N SER A 138 8.62 3.44 11.10
CA SER A 138 8.37 2.87 12.42
C SER A 138 9.58 3.00 13.34
N LEU A 139 10.78 2.64 12.90
CA LEU A 139 11.98 2.61 13.74
C LEU A 139 12.58 3.99 13.98
N ARG A 140 12.41 4.93 13.05
CA ARG A 140 13.03 6.25 13.15
C ARG A 140 12.45 7.06 14.32
N LEU A 141 13.32 7.50 15.23
CA LEU A 141 12.96 8.39 16.33
C LEU A 141 12.59 9.77 15.82
N ARG A 142 11.57 10.36 16.44
CA ARG A 142 11.09 11.70 16.09
C ARG A 142 12.08 12.76 16.58
N ASN A 143 12.67 13.53 15.66
CA ASN A 143 13.47 14.70 16.01
C ASN A 143 12.53 15.85 16.47
N LEU A 144 12.74 16.39 17.67
CA LEU A 144 11.84 17.35 18.34
C LEU A 144 11.79 18.75 17.70
N LYS A 145 12.65 19.06 16.73
CA LYS A 145 12.60 20.32 15.94
C LYS A 145 11.41 20.40 14.97
N ASN A 146 10.90 19.27 14.47
CA ASN A 146 9.70 19.19 13.61
C ASN A 146 8.39 19.47 14.35
N LYS A 147 8.39 19.47 15.69
CA LYS A 147 7.23 19.79 16.52
C LYS A 147 6.85 21.29 16.44
N LEU A 148 7.80 22.16 16.05
CA LEU A 148 7.65 23.61 15.88
C LEU A 148 7.27 24.03 14.45
N GLU A 149 7.70 23.29 13.42
CA GLU A 149 7.25 23.49 12.02
C GLU A 149 5.81 22.97 11.80
N ASN A 150 5.42 21.93 12.56
CA ASN A 150 4.11 21.27 12.56
C ASN A 150 2.88 22.16 12.89
N LYS A 151 3.04 23.41 13.33
CA LYS A 151 1.91 24.35 13.54
C LYS A 151 1.78 25.42 12.45
N MET A 152 2.87 25.72 11.74
CA MET A 152 2.89 26.75 10.69
C MET A 152 2.63 26.16 9.29
N GLU A 153 2.93 24.87 9.06
CA GLU A 153 2.66 24.17 7.79
C GLU A 153 1.35 23.36 7.76
N GLY A 154 0.53 23.39 8.83
CA GLY A 154 -0.72 22.63 8.94
C GLY A 154 -1.78 22.92 7.84
N ILE A 155 -1.57 23.95 7.02
CA ILE A 155 -2.39 24.31 5.85
C ILE A 155 -1.70 23.91 4.52
N GLY A 156 -0.38 23.69 4.53
CA GLY A 156 0.43 23.34 3.36
C GLY A 156 0.67 21.83 3.21
N LEU A 157 0.85 21.08 4.31
CA LEU A 157 1.14 19.64 4.27
C LEU A 157 -0.07 18.78 3.84
N LYS A 158 -1.31 19.27 4.05
CA LYS A 158 -2.53 18.67 3.48
C LYS A 158 -2.55 18.67 1.95
N ARG A 159 -1.63 19.39 1.30
CA ARG A 159 -1.54 19.47 -0.15
C ARG A 159 -0.56 18.46 -0.75
N THR A 160 0.16 17.65 0.03
CA THR A 160 1.02 16.62 -0.56
C THR A 160 0.22 15.33 -0.86
N PRO A 161 0.61 14.53 -1.86
CA PRO A 161 -0.08 13.27 -2.16
C PRO A 161 -0.18 12.32 -0.96
N MET A 162 0.87 12.23 -0.14
CA MET A 162 0.86 11.38 1.05
C MET A 162 -0.04 11.95 2.15
N GLY A 163 -0.13 13.28 2.29
CA GLY A 163 -1.09 13.94 3.17
C GLY A 163 -2.53 13.60 2.80
N ILE A 164 -2.89 13.65 1.51
CA ILE A 164 -4.22 13.28 1.02
C ILE A 164 -4.54 11.81 1.31
N VAL A 165 -3.58 10.91 1.09
CA VAL A 165 -3.75 9.48 1.38
C VAL A 165 -3.96 9.24 2.87
N LEU A 166 -3.20 9.91 3.74
CA LEU A 166 -3.33 9.76 5.19
C LEU A 166 -4.64 10.35 5.73
N ASP A 167 -5.06 11.53 5.25
CA ASP A 167 -6.37 12.12 5.58
C ASP A 167 -7.51 11.17 5.16
N ALA A 168 -7.39 10.52 4.00
CA ALA A 168 -8.37 9.52 3.54
C ALA A 168 -8.40 8.27 4.42
N LEU A 169 -7.23 7.81 4.91
CA LEU A 169 -7.14 6.68 5.83
C LEU A 169 -7.73 7.00 7.21
N GLU A 170 -7.50 8.21 7.73
CA GLU A 170 -8.09 8.69 8.99
C GLU A 170 -9.61 8.78 8.90
N GLN A 171 -10.13 9.34 7.80
CA GLN A 171 -11.58 9.40 7.55
C GLN A 171 -12.20 7.99 7.46
N GLN A 172 -11.49 7.03 6.87
CA GLN A 172 -11.93 5.65 6.80
C GLN A 172 -11.96 5.00 8.20
N GLU A 173 -10.94 5.21 9.04
CA GLU A 173 -10.89 4.72 10.41
C GLU A 173 -12.07 5.24 11.24
N GLU A 174 -12.37 6.55 11.17
CA GLU A 174 -13.53 7.13 11.86
C GLU A 174 -14.86 6.51 11.40
N SER A 175 -14.99 6.24 10.09
CA SER A 175 -16.21 5.63 9.54
C SER A 175 -16.43 4.20 10.05
N LEU A 176 -15.35 3.42 10.18
CA LEU A 176 -15.38 2.06 10.72
C LEU A 176 -15.68 2.06 12.22
N GLY A 177 -15.12 3.02 12.97
CA GLY A 177 -15.41 3.22 14.39
C GLY A 177 -16.90 3.49 14.61
N LYS A 178 -17.48 4.44 13.87
CA LYS A 178 -18.93 4.73 13.94
C LYS A 178 -19.78 3.51 13.61
N LEU A 179 -19.44 2.76 12.56
CA LEU A 179 -20.17 1.55 12.15
C LEU A 179 -20.13 0.47 13.24
N THR A 180 -18.98 0.31 13.90
CA THR A 180 -18.80 -0.61 15.02
C THR A 180 -19.66 -0.20 16.22
N ASP A 181 -19.70 1.10 16.53
CA ASP A 181 -20.57 1.66 17.58
C ASP A 181 -22.07 1.50 17.28
N TYR A 182 -22.47 1.58 16.01
CA TYR A 182 -23.85 1.28 15.61
C TYR A 182 -24.18 -0.21 15.77
N LEU A 183 -23.27 -1.09 15.38
CA LEU A 183 -23.46 -2.54 15.50
C LEU A 183 -23.49 -3.00 16.97
N SER A 184 -22.72 -2.38 17.85
CA SER A 184 -22.75 -2.68 19.29
C SER A 184 -24.06 -2.22 19.92
N LYS A 185 -24.53 -1.00 19.60
CA LYS A 185 -25.82 -0.48 20.07
C LYS A 185 -27.04 -1.21 19.52
N ALA A 186 -26.95 -1.79 18.33
CA ALA A 186 -28.02 -2.59 17.74
C ALA A 186 -28.09 -4.02 18.29
N LYS A 187 -27.08 -4.43 19.07
CA LYS A 187 -26.98 -5.76 19.67
C LYS A 187 -27.38 -5.78 21.16
N GLU A 188 -27.44 -4.62 21.80
CA GLU A 188 -28.13 -4.38 23.08
C GLU A 188 -29.65 -4.24 22.87
#